data_AF-A0A920IQH3-F1
#
_entry.id   AF-A0A920IQH3-F1
#
_cell.length_a   1.000
_cell.length_b   1.000
_cell.length_c   1.000
_cell.angle_alpha   90.00
_cell.angle_beta   90.00
_cell.angle_gamma   90.00
#
_symmetry.space_group_name_H-M   'P 1'
#
loop_
_entity.id
_entity.type
_entity.pdbx_description
1 polymer ?
#
loop_
_entity_poly.entity_id
_entity_poly.type
_entity_poly.pdbx_seq_one_letter_code
_entity_poly.pdbx_strand_id
1 'polypeptide(L)' 'MKKIVVMISGSGSNLEAIIKACNTKNINGEIVCVISNNPDAYGIERAKKYSIPIKIIDHKELFKKR' A
#
# COMPACT_ATOMS: atom_id res chain seq x y z
N MET A 1 9.39 5.10 -16.63
CA MET A 1 8.40 4.63 -15.65
C MET A 1 8.93 4.87 -14.25
N LYS A 2 8.14 5.51 -13.37
CA LYS A 2 8.54 5.77 -11.98
C LYS A 2 8.14 4.62 -11.07
N LYS A 3 8.98 4.30 -10.08
CA LYS A 3 8.70 3.29 -9.06
C LYS A 3 8.02 3.97 -7.87
N ILE A 4 6.86 3.48 -7.47
CA ILE A 4 6.00 4.11 -6.46
C ILE A 4 5.86 3.18 -5.26
N VAL A 5 6.01 3.74 -4.06
CA VAL A 5 5.65 3.08 -2.80
C VAL A 5 4.48 3.84 -2.19
N VAL A 6 3.46 3.13 -1.73
CA VAL A 6 2.26 3.73 -1.14
C VAL A 6 2.17 3.35 0.33
N MET A 7 1.97 4.35 1.20
CA MET A 7 1.75 4.14 2.64
C MET A 7 0.26 4.19 2.97
N ILE A 8 -0.24 3.23 3.73
CA ILE A 8 -1.66 3.12 4.11
C ILE A 8 -1.86 2.83 5.60
N SER A 9 -3.00 3.25 6.15
CA SER A 9 -3.40 2.98 7.53
C SER A 9 -4.81 2.38 7.69
N GLY A 10 -5.60 2.33 6.60
CA GLY A 10 -7.02 1.98 6.64
C GLY A 10 -7.55 1.34 5.34
N SER A 11 -8.71 1.80 4.86
CA SER A 11 -9.50 1.13 3.81
C SER A 11 -8.80 0.95 2.45
N GLY A 12 -7.84 1.81 2.12
CA GLY A 12 -7.07 1.72 0.88
C GLY A 12 -7.82 2.07 -0.41
N SER A 13 -8.88 2.88 -0.35
CA SER A 13 -9.59 3.35 -1.56
C SER A 13 -8.66 4.14 -2.50
N ASN A 14 -7.84 5.04 -1.96
CA ASN A 14 -6.84 5.78 -2.74
C ASN A 14 -5.78 4.87 -3.36
N LEU A 15 -5.34 3.83 -2.63
CA LEU A 15 -4.44 2.82 -3.18
C LEU A 15 -5.06 2.18 -4.42
N GLU A 16 -6.32 1.75 -4.35
CA GLU A 16 -7.00 1.14 -5.50
C GLU A 16 -7.13 2.12 -6.68
N ALA A 17 -7.44 3.40 -6.42
CA ALA A 17 -7.50 4.41 -7.47
C ALA A 17 -6.14 4.60 -8.17
N ILE A 18 -5.05 4.65 -7.42
CA ILE A 18 -3.69 4.79 -7.97
C ILE A 18 -3.28 3.53 -8.74
N ILE A 19 -3.60 2.34 -8.24
CA ILE A 19 -3.38 1.07 -8.97
C ILE A 19 -4.09 1.10 -10.33
N LYS A 20 -5.37 1.47 -10.34
CA LYS A 20 -6.15 1.60 -11.58
C LYS A 20 -5.51 2.60 -12.54
N ALA A 21 -5.10 3.77 -12.04
CA ALA A 21 -4.48 4.81 -12.86
C ALA A 21 -3.10 4.39 -13.43
N CYS A 22 -2.33 3.57 -12.71
CA CYS A 22 -1.10 2.97 -13.22
C CYS A 22 -1.41 1.93 -14.31
N ASN A 23 -2.41 1.07 -14.09
CA ASN A 23 -2.82 0.04 -15.06
C ASN A 23 -3.39 0.65 -16.35
N THR A 24 -4.12 1.77 -16.26
CA THR A 24 -4.65 2.50 -17.44
C THR A 24 -3.63 3.44 -18.07
N LYS A 25 -2.39 3.47 -17.59
CA LYS A 25 -1.30 4.36 -18.06
C LYS A 25 -1.59 5.86 -17.90
N ASN A 26 -2.60 6.24 -17.11
CA ASN A 26 -2.84 7.63 -16.72
C ASN A 26 -1.71 8.14 -15.79
N ILE A 27 -1.12 7.24 -15.03
CA ILE A 27 0.13 7.48 -14.29
C ILE A 27 1.21 6.61 -14.94
N ASN A 28 2.30 7.23 -15.42
CA ASN A 28 3.48 6.50 -15.93
C ASN A 28 4.34 5.98 -14.77
N GLY A 29 3.75 5.08 -13.99
CA GLY A 29 4.35 4.54 -12.78
C GLY A 29 3.90 3.11 -12.48
N GLU A 30 4.65 2.48 -11.60
CA GLU A 30 4.41 1.12 -11.13
C GLU A 30 4.47 1.13 -9.61
N ILE A 31 3.40 0.66 -8.96
CA ILE A 31 3.41 0.47 -7.51
C ILE A 31 4.21 -0.81 -7.23
N VAL A 32 5.36 -0.65 -6.60
CA VAL A 32 6.26 -1.77 -6.29
C VAL A 32 6.16 -2.26 -4.86
N CYS A 33 5.56 -1.47 -3.97
CA CYS A 33 5.35 -1.86 -2.58
C CYS A 33 4.24 -1.04 -1.94
N VAL A 34 3.51 -1.67 -1.03
CA VAL A 34 2.59 -1.00 -0.10
C VAL A 34 3.13 -1.20 1.32
N ILE A 35 3.23 -0.11 2.07
CA ILE A 35 3.61 -0.14 3.49
C ILE A 35 2.38 0.18 4.32
N SER A 36 2.07 -0.65 5.31
CA SER A 36 1.03 -0.32 6.29
C SER A 36 1.57 -0.20 7.69
N ASN A 37 1.11 0.81 8.41
CA ASN A 37 1.38 0.94 9.84
C ASN A 37 0.37 0.20 10.73
N ASN A 38 -0.68 -0.38 10.13
CA ASN A 38 -1.77 -1.05 10.82
C ASN A 38 -1.97 -2.44 10.21
N PRO A 39 -1.74 -3.55 10.95
CA PRO A 39 -1.90 -4.90 10.42
C PRO A 39 -3.34 -5.21 9.95
N ASP A 40 -4.33 -4.49 10.47
CA ASP A 40 -5.75 -4.69 10.16
C ASP A 40 -6.27 -3.78 9.02
N ALA A 41 -5.38 -3.03 8.35
CA ALA A 41 -5.78 -2.14 7.28
C ALA A 41 -6.34 -2.93 6.08
N TYR A 42 -7.62 -2.72 5.74
CA TYR A 42 -8.24 -3.38 4.57
C TYR A 42 -7.53 -3.08 3.23
N GLY A 43 -6.76 -1.99 3.15
CA GLY A 43 -5.90 -1.73 2.00
C GLY A 43 -4.83 -2.80 1.74
N ILE A 44 -4.49 -3.63 2.74
CA ILE A 44 -3.61 -4.80 2.58
C ILE A 44 -4.26 -5.84 1.66
N GLU A 45 -5.53 -6.15 1.87
CA GLU A 45 -6.28 -7.09 1.02
C GLU A 45 -6.40 -6.57 -0.41
N ARG A 46 -6.56 -5.25 -0.57
CA ARG A 46 -6.53 -4.61 -1.90
C ARG A 46 -5.17 -4.79 -2.56
N ALA A 47 -4.07 -4.55 -1.86
CA ALA A 47 -2.72 -4.75 -2.41
C ALA A 47 -2.47 -6.21 -2.81
N LYS A 48 -2.91 -7.17 -1.97
CA LYS A 48 -2.81 -8.62 -2.25
C LYS A 48 -3.56 -9.01 -3.53
N LYS A 49 -4.76 -8.46 -3.74
CA LYS A 49 -5.57 -8.72 -4.95
C LYS A 49 -4.84 -8.37 -6.25
N TYR A 50 -3.95 -7.38 -6.21
CA TYR A 50 -3.14 -6.96 -7.36
C TYR A 50 -1.71 -7.54 -7.33
N SER A 51 -1.44 -8.51 -6.45
CA SER A 51 -0.12 -9.14 -6.27
C SER A 51 1.01 -8.13 -5.98
N ILE A 52 0.68 -7.02 -5.30
CA ILE A 52 1.66 -6.00 -4.94
C ILE A 52 2.37 -6.41 -3.64
N PRO A 53 3.71 -6.35 -3.55
CA PRO A 53 4.44 -6.60 -2.32
C PRO A 53 3.97 -5.70 -1.17
N ILE A 54 3.83 -6.27 0.03
CA ILE A 54 3.35 -5.54 1.21
C ILE A 54 4.36 -5.66 2.35
N LYS A 55 4.60 -4.56 3.05
CA LYS A 55 5.34 -4.54 4.31
C LYS A 55 4.48 -3.95 5.42
N ILE A 56 4.33 -4.68 6.52
CA ILE A 56 3.61 -4.20 7.69
C ILE A 56 4.64 -3.76 8.74
N ILE A 57 4.47 -2.53 9.22
CA ILE A 57 5.31 -1.93 10.27
C ILE A 57 4.36 -1.47 11.37
N ASP A 58 3.99 -2.38 12.27
CA ASP A 58 3.04 -2.07 13.33
C ASP A 58 3.61 -1.02 14.29
N HIS A 59 3.02 0.17 14.27
CA HIS A 59 3.43 1.28 15.11
C HIS A 59 3.20 1.00 16.60
N LYS A 60 2.18 0.21 16.96
CA LYS A 60 1.90 -0.14 18.36
C LYS A 60 3.02 -1.01 18.94
N GLU A 61 3.53 -1.96 18.17
CA GLU A 61 4.66 -2.80 18.57
C GLU A 61 5.98 -2.01 18.61
N LEU A 62 6.14 -1.01 17.75
CA LEU A 62 7.30 -0.12 17.73
C LEU A 62 7.42 0.73 19.00
N PHE A 63 6.31 1.24 19.52
CA PHE A 63 6.32 2.11 20.71
C PHE A 63 6.32 1.37 22.05
N LYS A 64 6.00 0.06 22.09
CA LYS A 64 6.11 -0.77 23.30
C LYS A 64 7.56 -1.07 23.73
N LYS A 65 8.53 -0.89 22.83
CA LYS A 65 9.95 -1.21 23.07
C LYS A 65 10.77 -0.01 23.59
N ARG A 66 10.12 1.02 24.13
CA ARG A 66 10.77 2.22 24.69
C ARG A 66 10.68 2.26 26.20
#